data_AF-B8YE11-F1
#
_entry.id   AF-B8YE11-F1
#
_cell.length_a   1.000
_cell.length_b   1.000
_cell.length_c   1.000
_cell.angle_alpha   90.00
_cell.angle_beta   90.00
_cell.angle_gamma   90.00
#
_symmetry.space_group_name_H-M   'P 1'
#
loop_
_entity.id
_entity.type
_entity.pdbx_description
1 polymer ?
#
loop_
_entity_poly.entity_id
_entity_poly.type
_entity_poly.pdbx_seq_one_letter_code
_entity_poly.pdbx_strand_id
1 'polypeptide(L)' 'ANHPQMSALLTDQDEDMLSYMINLEVKEAKHPVHLCQIMLFFRSNPYFQNKVITKEYLVNVTGDRWLSG' A
#
# COMPACT_ATOMS: atom_id res chain seq x y z
N ALA A 1 11.94 1.81 -9.71
CA ALA A 1 10.74 1.07 -10.17
C ALA A 1 11.18 -0.23 -10.86
N ASN A 2 10.81 -1.42 -10.36
CA ASN A 2 11.29 -2.72 -10.89
C ASN A 2 10.16 -3.70 -11.28
N HIS A 3 8.89 -3.31 -11.15
CA HIS A 3 7.75 -4.11 -11.60
C HIS A 3 7.00 -3.33 -12.69
N PRO A 4 6.93 -3.82 -13.94
CA PRO A 4 6.41 -3.06 -15.09
C PRO A 4 5.00 -2.49 -14.89
N GLN A 5 4.17 -3.19 -14.13
CA GLN A 5 2.79 -2.78 -13.85
C GLN A 5 2.72 -1.68 -12.80
N MET A 6 3.67 -1.64 -11.87
CA MET A 6 3.74 -0.59 -10.84
C MET A 6 4.31 0.69 -11.43
N SER A 7 5.35 0.60 -12.27
CA SER A 7 5.95 1.77 -12.92
C SER A 7 4.96 2.52 -13.83
N ALA A 8 4.01 1.81 -14.45
CA ALA A 8 3.01 2.45 -15.31
C ALA A 8 1.96 3.27 -14.54
N LEU A 9 1.82 3.06 -13.23
CA LEU A 9 0.83 3.73 -12.38
C LEU A 9 1.42 4.91 -11.59
N LEU A 10 2.74 5.01 -11.53
CA LEU A 10 3.43 6.01 -10.74
C LEU A 10 3.80 7.20 -11.63
N THR A 11 3.50 8.41 -11.16
CA THR A 11 4.02 9.64 -11.76
C THR A 11 5.44 9.91 -11.26
N ASP A 12 6.17 10.81 -11.94
CA ASP A 12 7.50 11.23 -11.50
C ASP A 12 7.50 11.77 -10.06
N GLN A 13 6.41 12.46 -9.66
CA GLN A 13 6.25 12.96 -8.30
C GLN A 13 6.05 11.81 -7.29
N ASP A 14 5.32 10.77 -7.68
CA ASP A 14 5.14 9.58 -6.83
C ASP A 14 6.46 8.84 -6.67
N GLU A 15 7.27 8.75 -7.73
CA GLU A 15 8.61 8.15 -7.64
C GLU A 15 9.53 8.92 -6.70
N ASP A 16 9.54 10.26 -6.76
CA ASP A 16 10.32 11.07 -5.82
C ASP A 16 9.85 10.88 -4.38
N MET A 17 8.53 10.89 -4.13
CA MET A 17 7.98 10.62 -2.81
C MET A 17 8.33 9.20 -2.31
N LEU A 18 8.20 8.18 -3.16
CA LEU A 18 8.53 6.79 -2.82
C LEU A 18 10.02 6.59 -2.58
N SER A 19 10.90 7.46 -3.09
CA SER A 19 12.33 7.43 -2.77
C SER A 19 12.63 7.63 -1.27
N TYR A 20 11.68 8.19 -0.52
CA TYR A 20 11.75 8.34 0.94
C TYR A 20 11.21 7.13 1.71
N MET A 21 10.61 6.15 1.04
CA MET A 21 10.14 4.92 1.68
C MET A 21 11.33 4.09 2.14
N ILE A 22 11.33 3.72 3.42
CA ILE A 22 12.40 2.93 4.05
C ILE A 22 12.00 1.47 4.27
N ASN A 23 10.70 1.17 4.35
CA ASN A 23 10.20 -0.18 4.53
C ASN A 23 8.77 -0.32 4.00
N LEU A 24 8.41 -1.55 3.65
CA LEU A 24 7.06 -1.96 3.29
C LEU A 24 6.74 -3.24 4.05
N GLU A 25 5.70 -3.21 4.89
CA GLU A 25 5.19 -4.39 5.57
C GLU A 25 3.78 -4.70 5.12
N VAL A 26 3.46 -6.00 5.05
CA VAL A 26 2.11 -6.50 4.83
C VAL A 26 1.76 -7.42 5.99
N LYS A 27 0.65 -7.14 6.65
CA LYS A 27 0.10 -7.96 7.73
C LYS A 27 -1.20 -8.57 7.30
N GLU A 28 -1.31 -9.89 7.46
CA GLU A 28 -2.54 -10.63 7.17
C GLU A 28 -3.05 -11.26 8.46
N ALA A 29 -4.29 -10.94 8.84
CA ALA A 29 -5.03 -11.64 9.87
C ALA A 29 -6.10 -12.52 9.21
N LYS A 30 -6.21 -13.78 9.60
CA LYS A 30 -7.08 -14.77 8.93
C LYS A 30 -8.43 -15.02 9.62
N HIS A 31 -8.62 -14.60 10.87
CA HIS A 31 -9.86 -14.81 11.63
C HIS A 31 -10.10 -13.65 12.60
N PRO A 32 -11.36 -13.20 12.83
CA PRO A 32 -12.63 -13.64 12.23
C PRO A 32 -12.96 -13.01 10.86
N VAL A 33 -12.19 -12.02 10.42
CA VAL A 33 -12.27 -11.42 9.08
C VAL A 33 -10.88 -11.49 8.46
N HIS A 34 -10.77 -11.84 7.18
CA HIS A 34 -9.46 -11.73 6.54
C HIS A 34 -9.15 -10.25 6.37
N LEU A 35 -8.21 -9.74 7.13
CA LEU A 35 -7.76 -8.35 7.07
C LEU A 35 -6.35 -8.36 6.49
N CYS A 36 -6.15 -7.58 5.43
CA CYS A 36 -4.83 -7.27 4.92
C CYS A 36 -4.52 -5.81 5.22
N GLN A 37 -3.37 -5.56 5.83
CA GLN A 37 -2.89 -4.22 6.14
C GLN A 37 -1.55 -4.03 5.44
N ILE A 38 -1.50 -3.05 4.53
CA ILE A 38 -0.28 -2.62 3.86
C ILE A 38 0.24 -1.38 4.60
N MET A 39 1.49 -1.42 5.03
CA MET A 39 2.15 -0.37 5.79
C MET A 39 3.39 0.10 5.05
N LEU A 40 3.39 1.37 4.63
CA LEU A 40 4.51 2.02 3.98
C LEU A 40 5.19 2.94 5.00
N PHE A 41 6.46 2.69 5.29
CA PHE A 41 7.24 3.45 6.26
C PHE A 41 8.13 4.43 5.53
N PHE A 42 8.13 5.68 5.99
CA PHE A 42 8.88 6.77 5.37
C PHE A 42 9.83 7.42 6.36
N ARG A 43 10.97 7.86 5.86
CA ARG A 43 11.78 8.88 6.53
C ARG A 43 11.11 10.26 6.38
N SER A 44 11.61 11.24 7.12
CA SER A 44 11.15 12.63 6.97
C SER A 44 11.24 13.06 5.50
N ASN A 45 10.17 13.64 4.97
CA ASN A 45 10.05 14.03 3.57
C ASN A 45 9.17 15.30 3.45
N PRO A 46 9.21 16.02 2.32
CA PRO A 46 8.49 17.29 2.17
C PRO A 46 6.99 17.13 1.86
N TYR A 47 6.52 15.92 1.60
CA TYR A 47 5.15 15.65 1.12
C TYR A 47 4.16 15.50 2.28
N PHE A 48 4.57 14.84 3.36
CA PHE A 48 3.73 14.60 4.53
C PHE A 48 4.56 14.39 5.80
N GLN A 49 3.92 14.59 6.95
CA GLN A 49 4.56 14.43 8.27
C GLN A 49 4.46 13.00 8.81
N ASN A 50 3.54 12.19 8.28
CA ASN A 50 3.31 10.82 8.72
C ASN A 50 4.56 9.95 8.48
N LYS A 51 5.01 9.24 9.52
CA LYS A 51 6.09 8.25 9.38
C LYS A 51 5.62 6.94 8.75
N VAL A 52 4.32 6.67 8.82
CA VAL A 52 3.69 5.45 8.30
C VAL A 52 2.40 5.83 7.60
N ILE A 53 2.23 5.34 6.37
CA ILE A 53 0.96 5.35 5.65
C ILE A 53 0.43 3.92 5.67
N THR A 54 -0.79 3.75 6.16
CA THR A 54 -1.40 2.43 6.31
C THR A 54 -2.66 2.35 5.49
N LYS A 55 -2.82 1.26 4.74
CA LYS A 55 -4.02 0.96 3.98
C LYS A 55 -4.53 -0.42 4.38
N GLU A 56 -5.73 -0.45 4.92
CA GLU A 56 -6.41 -1.66 5.39
C GLU A 56 -7.47 -2.11 4.38
N TYR A 57 -7.52 -3.41 4.16
CA TYR A 57 -8.44 -4.08 3.24
C TYR A 57 -9.08 -5.27 3.95
N LEU A 58 -10.41 -5.29 3.98
CA LEU A 58 -11.14 -6.51 4.30
C LEU A 58 -11.15 -7.38 3.06
N VAL A 59 -10.46 -8.52 3.14
CA VAL A 59 -10.43 -9.53 2.10
C VAL A 59 -11.60 -10.46 2.37
N ASN A 60 -12.65 -10.42 1.56
CA ASN A 60 -13.68 -11.45 1.65
C ASN A 60 -13.24 -12.61 0.74
N VAL A 61 -12.94 -13.78 1.31
CA VAL A 61 -12.62 -15.00 0.52
C VAL A 61 -13.92 -15.68 0.05
N THR A 62 -14.90 -14.88 -0.37
CA THR A 62 -15.98 -15.33 -1.24
C THR A 62 -15.54 -14.97 -2.64
N GLY A 63 -15.28 -15.97 -3.47
CA GLY A 63 -14.75 -15.83 -4.84
C GLY A 63 -15.69 -15.14 -5.83
N ASP A 64 -16.29 -14.02 -5.46
CA ASP A 64 -17.09 -13.18 -6.33
C ASP A 64 -16.68 -11.73 -6.17
N ARG A 65 -16.01 -11.26 -7.24
CA ARG A 65 -16.17 -9.95 -7.85
C ARG A 65 -16.02 -8.78 -6.88
N TRP A 66 -14.86 -8.11 -6.97
CA TRP A 66 -14.73 -6.68 -6.64
C TRP A 66 -16.05 -5.98 -6.95
N LEU A 67 -16.76 -5.54 -5.90
CA LEU A 67 -18.06 -4.90 -6.08
C LEU A 67 -17.81 -3.65 -6.91
N SER A 68 -18.22 -3.76 -8.18
CA SER A 68 -18.46 -2.68 -9.11
C SER A 68 -19.31 -1.62 -8.41
N GLY A 69 -18.68 -0.49 -8.11
CA GLY A 69 -19.34 0.81 -8.05
C GLY A 69 -19.42 1.40 -9.45
#